data_AF-A0A7K9SS98-F1
#
_entry.id   AF-A0A7K9SS98-F1
#
_cell.length_a   1.000
_cell.length_b   1.000
_cell.length_c   1.000
_cell.angle_alpha   90.00
_cell.angle_beta   90.00
_cell.angle_gamma   90.00
#
_symmetry.space_group_name_H-M   'P 1'
#
loop_
_entity.id
_entity.type
_entity.pdbx_description
1 polymer ?
#
loop_
_entity_poly.entity_id
_entity_poly.type
_entity_poly.pdbx_seq_one_letter_code
_entity_poly.pdbx_strand_id
1 'polypeptide(L)' 'RDLKPENLLIDGEHNLKLIDFGLCAKPKGGLDYRLNTFCGSPAYAAPELIQGKAYIGSEADIWSMGVLLYALLCGFL' A
#
# COMPACT_ATOMS: atom_id res chain seq x y z
N ARG A 1 0.56 3.27 0.22
CA ARG A 1 0.06 3.08 -1.17
C ARG A 1 1.08 2.30 -2.00
N ASP A 2 1.96 1.56 -1.34
CA ASP A 2 2.98 0.69 -1.93
C ASP A 2 3.32 -0.40 -0.89
N LEU A 3 2.29 -1.02 -0.30
CA LEU A 3 2.50 -2.11 0.66
C LEU A 3 2.77 -3.39 -0.13
N LYS A 4 3.92 -3.98 0.13
CA LYS A 4 4.45 -5.17 -0.55
C LYS A 4 5.49 -5.85 0.35
N PRO A 5 5.82 -7.14 0.12
CA PRO A 5 6.76 -7.86 0.97
C PRO A 5 8.12 -7.16 1.12
N GLU A 6 8.60 -6.49 0.07
CA GLU A 6 9.89 -5.79 0.07
C GLU A 6 9.92 -4.60 1.05
N ASN A 7 8.75 -4.05 1.40
CA ASN A 7 8.60 -2.93 2.32
C ASN A 7 8.33 -3.37 3.77
N LEU A 8 8.43 -4.68 4.05
CA LEU A 8 8.24 -5.28 5.36
C LEU A 8 9.54 -5.88 5.86
N LEU A 9 10.08 -5.33 6.94
CA LEU A 9 11.21 -5.91 7.64
C LEU A 9 10.77 -6.53 8.96
N ILE A 10 11.53 -7.52 9.41
CA ILE A 10 11.38 -8.15 10.72
C ILE A 10 12.65 -7.83 11.51
N ASP A 11 12.49 -7.25 12.69
CA ASP A 11 13.61 -6.97 13.59
C ASP A 11 14.07 -8.23 14.35
N GLY A 12 15.13 -8.10 15.15
CA GLY A 12 15.70 -9.21 15.92
C GLY A 12 14.78 -9.79 16.99
N GLU A 13 13.68 -9.11 17.32
CA GLU A 13 12.64 -9.55 18.27
C GLU A 13 11.40 -10.09 17.55
N HIS A 14 11.48 -10.32 16.23
CA HIS A 14 10.37 -10.75 15.39
C HIS A 14 9.22 -9.74 15.26
N ASN A 15 9.47 -8.44 15.49
CA ASN A 15 8.46 -7.42 15.21
C ASN A 15 8.48 -7.01 13.74
N LEU A 16 7.30 -6.92 13.14
CA LEU A 16 7.11 -6.37 11.80
C LEU A 16 7.29 -4.84 11.81
N LYS A 17 8.12 -4.33 10.90
CA LYS A 17 8.37 -2.90 10.70
C LYS A 17 8.14 -2.54 9.24
N LEU A 18 7.37 -1.48 9.02
CA LEU A 18 7.24 -0.88 7.70
C LEU A 18 8.47 -0.03 7.40
N ILE A 19 8.97 -0.17 6.17
CA ILE A 19 10.03 0.68 5.62
C ILE A 19 9.54 1.34 4.33
N ASP A 20 10.36 2.27 3.80
CA ASP A 20 10.13 3.00 2.56
C ASP A 20 8.80 3.80 2.54
N PHE A 21 8.85 4.99 3.15
CA PHE A 21 7.75 5.95 3.15
C PHE A 21 7.86 6.96 1.99
N GLY A 22 8.68 6.69 0.97
CA GLY A 22 8.92 7.62 -0.15
C GLY A 22 7.65 7.96 -0.94
N LEU A 23 6.66 7.06 -0.91
CA LEU A 23 5.35 7.22 -1.54
C LEU A 23 4.23 7.54 -0.55
N CYS A 24 4.51 8.02 0.66
CA CYS A 24 3.46 8.46 1.58
C CYS A 24 2.86 9.81 1.18
N ALA A 25 1.54 9.96 1.35
CA ALA A 25 0.86 11.25 1.18
C ALA A 25 0.50 11.82 2.54
N LYS A 26 0.66 13.15 2.66
CA LYS A 26 0.12 13.93 3.76
C LYS A 26 -0.95 14.87 3.19
N PRO A 27 -2.17 14.38 2.97
CA PRO A 27 -3.25 15.20 2.44
C PRO A 27 -3.55 16.37 3.37
N LYS A 28 -3.62 17.59 2.82
CA LYS A 28 -3.98 18.80 3.58
C LYS A 28 -5.41 18.76 4.13
N GLY A 29 -6.29 17.97 3.51
CA GLY A 29 -7.70 17.83 3.89
C GLY A 29 -7.99 16.67 4.86
N GLY A 30 -6.97 16.07 5.49
CA GLY A 30 -7.15 14.90 6.35
C GLY A 30 -7.25 13.58 5.57
N LEU A 31 -7.52 12.49 6.28
CA LEU A 31 -7.49 11.12 5.73
C LEU A 31 -8.56 10.86 4.65
N ASP A 32 -9.68 11.58 4.70
CA ASP A 32 -10.78 11.45 3.74
C ASP A 32 -10.54 12.26 2.45
N TYR A 33 -9.40 12.95 2.36
CA TYR A 33 -9.05 13.69 1.16
C TYR A 33 -8.63 12.75 0.04
N ARG A 34 -9.29 12.90 -1.12
CA ARG A 34 -8.98 12.11 -2.30
C ARG A 34 -7.65 12.51 -2.93
N LEU A 35 -6.86 11.49 -3.26
CA LEU A 35 -5.56 11.60 -3.91
C LEU A 35 -5.71 11.29 -5.40
N ASN A 36 -4.94 11.99 -6.23
CA ASN A 36 -4.89 11.80 -7.69
C ASN A 36 -3.50 11.36 -8.19
N THR A 37 -2.56 11.13 -7.26
CA THR A 37 -1.19 10.73 -7.61
C THR A 37 -1.14 9.26 -7.99
N PHE A 38 -0.61 8.96 -9.17
CA PHE A 38 -0.29 7.60 -9.57
C PHE A 38 1.00 7.15 -8.87
N CYS A 39 0.93 6.10 -8.06
CA CYS A 39 2.08 5.54 -7.33
C CYS A 39 1.84 4.10 -6.87
N GLY A 40 2.91 3.43 -6.47
CA GLY A 40 2.85 2.06 -5.97
C GLY A 40 3.18 1.01 -7.03
N SER A 41 3.43 -0.21 -6.56
CA SER A 41 3.80 -1.35 -7.37
C SER A 41 2.54 -1.96 -8.01
N PRO A 42 2.45 -2.09 -9.35
CA PRO A 42 1.20 -2.45 -10.04
C PRO A 42 0.52 -3.72 -9.53
N ALA A 43 1.29 -4.72 -9.13
CA ALA A 43 0.74 -6.00 -8.68
C ALA A 43 0.01 -5.92 -7.33
N TYR A 44 0.29 -4.90 -6.52
CA TYR A 44 -0.33 -4.67 -5.21
C TYR A 44 -1.27 -3.46 -5.19
N ALA A 45 -1.38 -2.73 -6.30
CA ALA A 45 -2.14 -1.48 -6.37
C ALA A 45 -3.65 -1.72 -6.48
N ALA A 46 -4.42 -0.85 -5.83
CA ALA A 46 -5.87 -0.84 -5.94
C ALA A 46 -6.33 -0.52 -7.38
N PRO A 47 -7.45 -1.11 -7.84
CA PRO A 47 -7.90 -0.96 -9.22
C PRO A 47 -8.21 0.50 -9.59
N GLU A 48 -8.76 1.27 -8.66
CA GLU A 48 -9.03 2.70 -8.85
C GLU A 48 -7.74 3.52 -9.04
N LEU A 49 -6.64 3.10 -8.40
CA LEU A 49 -5.33 3.73 -8.57
C LEU A 49 -4.77 3.41 -9.97
N ILE A 50 -4.87 2.16 -10.41
CA ILE A 50 -4.46 1.74 -11.77
C ILE A 50 -5.29 2.45 -12.85
N GLN A 51 -6.58 2.68 -12.58
CA GLN A 51 -7.49 3.42 -13.47
C GLN A 51 -7.29 4.93 -13.44
N GLY A 52 -6.38 5.45 -12.60
CA GLY A 52 -6.14 6.89 -12.44
C GLY A 52 -7.32 7.66 -11.85
N LYS A 53 -8.22 6.99 -11.13
CA LYS A 53 -9.37 7.61 -10.46
C LYS A 53 -8.94 8.22 -9.13
N ALA A 54 -9.65 9.25 -8.69
CA ALA A 54 -9.45 9.85 -7.38
C ALA A 54 -9.81 8.86 -6.26
N TYR A 55 -8.85 8.56 -5.39
CA TYR A 55 -8.96 7.48 -4.39
C TYR A 55 -8.68 7.96 -2.97
N ILE A 56 -9.17 7.24 -1.97
CA ILE A 56 -8.83 7.46 -0.56
C ILE A 56 -7.58 6.66 -0.22
N GLY A 57 -6.55 7.34 0.34
CA GLY A 57 -5.25 6.72 0.55
C GLY A 57 -5.28 5.48 1.45
N SER A 58 -6.07 5.53 2.53
CA SER A 58 -6.24 4.41 3.47
C SER A 58 -6.98 3.21 2.85
N GLU A 59 -7.98 3.44 2.00
CA GLU A 59 -8.70 2.36 1.31
C GLU A 59 -7.77 1.63 0.32
N ALA A 60 -6.95 2.39 -0.42
CA ALA A 60 -5.95 1.83 -1.30
C ALA A 60 -4.89 1.01 -0.53
N ASP A 61 -4.52 1.42 0.68
CA ASP A 61 -3.62 0.65 1.55
C ASP A 61 -4.25 -0.67 2.01
N ILE A 62 -5.55 -0.67 2.33
CA ILE A 62 -6.29 -1.88 2.71
C ILE A 62 -6.32 -2.88 1.55
N TRP A 63 -6.53 -2.41 0.31
CA TRP A 63 -6.44 -3.27 -0.87
C TRP A 63 -5.07 -3.95 -0.98
N SER A 64 -3.99 -3.17 -0.90
CA SER A 64 -2.63 -3.70 -0.97
C SER A 64 -2.36 -4.73 0.13
N MET A 65 -2.86 -4.50 1.35
CA MET A 65 -2.78 -5.49 2.45
C MET A 65 -3.50 -6.80 2.13
N GLY A 66 -4.63 -6.76 1.43
CA GLY A 66 -5.34 -7.96 0.98
C GLY A 66 -4.53 -8.78 -0.02
N VAL A 67 -3.92 -8.12 -1.01
CA VAL A 67 -3.03 -8.77 -1.99
C VAL A 67 -1.79 -9.35 -1.30
N LEU A 68 -1.20 -8.60 -0.37
CA LEU A 68 -0.08 -9.05 0.45
C LEU A 68 -0.44 -10.29 1.28
N LEU A 69 -1.59 -10.29 1.95
CA LEU A 69 -2.05 -11.44 2.74
C LEU A 69 -2.19 -12.69 1.87
N TYR A 70 -2.77 -12.54 0.66
CA TYR A 70 -2.83 -13.62 -0.31
C TYR A 70 -1.44 -14.16 -0.64
N ALA A 71 -0.49 -13.28 -0.98
CA ALA A 71 0.88 -13.66 -1.31
C ALA A 71 1.57 -14.44 -0.18
N LEU A 72 1.38 -14.00 1.07
CA LEU A 72 1.94 -14.66 2.26
C LEU A 72 1.32 -16.05 2.51
N LEU A 73 0.02 -16.22 2.24
CA LEU A 73 -0.67 -17.50 2.43
C LEU A 73 -0.41 -18.51 1.30
N CYS A 74 -0.33 -18.03 0.07
CA CYS A 74 -0.22 -18.87 -1.12
C CYS A 74 1.23 -19.07 -1.60
N GLY A 75 2.14 -18.15 -1.25
CA GLY A 75 3.55 -18.20 -1.65
C GLY A 75 3.83 -17.73 -3.08
N PHE A 76 2.85 -17.13 -3.77
CA PHE A 76 2.99 -16.57 -5.12
C PHE A 76 2.05 -15.39 -5.34
N LEU A 77 2.30 -14.64 -6.42
CA LEU A 77 1.49 -13.52 -6.89
C LEU A 77 1.21 -13.64 -8.40
#